data_AF-A0A351TTF4-F1
#
_entry.id   AF-A0A351TTF4-F1
#
_cell.length_a   1.000
_cell.length_b   1.000
_cell.length_c   1.000
_cell.angle_alpha   90.00
_cell.angle_beta   90.00
_cell.angle_gamma   90.00
#
_symmetry.space_group_name_H-M   'P 1'
#
loop_
_entity.id
_entity.type
_entity.pdbx_description
1 polymer ?
#
loop_
_entity_poly.entity_id
_entity_poly.type
_entity_poly.pdbx_seq_one_letter_code
_entity_poly.pdbx_strand_id
1 'polypeptide(L)'
;MAGDSGEKKMIGTVEIKRILQAASVEELPEFIRTYVTDERQGVRKLVETAAKRLKALETERARIEELCIYEKQYAQYDFICGVDEVGRGPLAGPVAAGAVILPKGCRILYINDS
;
A
#
# COMPACT_ATOMS: atom_id res chain seq x y z
N MET A 1 -3.64 -18.43 36.50
CA MET A 1 -4.29 -19.04 35.32
C MET A 1 -3.18 -19.60 34.46
N ALA A 2 -3.27 -20.90 34.17
CA ALA A 2 -2.23 -21.71 33.57
C ALA A 2 -2.10 -21.44 32.06
N GLY A 3 -0.84 -21.48 31.60
CA GLY A 3 -0.42 -22.03 30.32
C GLY A 3 -1.13 -21.56 29.05
N ASP A 4 -0.44 -20.71 28.29
CA ASP A 4 -0.14 -21.08 26.91
C ASP A 4 1.24 -20.53 26.55
N SER A 5 2.28 -21.15 27.12
CA SER A 5 3.65 -21.02 26.61
C SER A 5 3.68 -21.79 25.30
N GLY A 6 3.12 -21.19 24.24
CA GLY A 6 3.09 -21.77 22.91
C GLY A 6 4.48 -22.23 22.53
N GLU A 7 4.66 -23.55 22.41
CA GLU A 7 5.85 -24.16 21.87
C GLU A 7 6.20 -23.40 20.58
N LYS A 8 7.33 -22.69 20.57
CA LYS A 8 7.95 -22.20 19.33
C LYS A 8 8.30 -23.44 18.52
N LYS A 9 7.32 -23.98 17.78
CA LYS A 9 7.51 -25.04 16.80
C LYS A 9 8.66 -24.55 15.92
N MET A 10 9.78 -25.27 15.91
CA MET A 10 10.99 -24.80 15.24
C MET A 10 10.80 -24.90 13.73
N ILE A 11 10.09 -23.92 13.16
CA ILE A 11 9.74 -23.88 11.75
C ILE A 11 11.01 -23.54 10.95
N GLY A 12 11.25 -24.28 9.87
CA GLY A 12 12.39 -24.03 8.99
C GLY A 12 12.26 -22.70 8.26
N THR A 13 13.39 -22.07 7.93
CA THR A 13 13.43 -20.80 7.19
C THR A 13 12.67 -20.86 5.85
N VAL A 14 12.66 -22.03 5.19
CA VAL A 14 11.92 -22.28 3.96
C VAL A 14 10.42 -22.11 4.16
N GLU A 15 9.90 -22.57 5.30
CA GLU A 15 8.48 -22.48 5.62
C GLU A 15 8.10 -21.05 6.02
N ILE A 16 8.95 -20.36 6.79
CA ILE A 16 8.74 -18.93 7.11
C ILE A 16 8.70 -18.08 5.84
N LYS A 17 9.52 -18.43 4.83
CA LYS A 17 9.47 -17.78 3.52
C LYS A 17 8.14 -18.03 2.81
N ARG A 18 7.58 -19.24 2.88
CA ARG A 18 6.25 -19.55 2.31
C ARG A 18 5.14 -18.75 3.00
N ILE A 19 5.20 -18.64 4.32
CA ILE A 19 4.26 -17.81 5.10
C ILE A 19 4.32 -16.36 4.60
N LEU A 20 5.53 -15.79 4.45
CA LEU A 20 5.67 -14.41 3.93
C LEU A 20 5.13 -14.26 2.50
N GLN A 21 5.30 -15.27 1.64
CA GLN A 21 4.82 -15.22 0.26
C GLN A 21 3.29 -15.33 0.18
N ALA A 22 2.67 -16.08 1.08
CA ALA A 22 1.22 -16.20 1.18
C ALA A 22 0.58 -15.03 1.93
N ALA A 23 1.34 -14.31 2.76
CA ALA A 23 0.84 -13.23 3.60
C ALA A 23 0.28 -12.07 2.77
N SER A 24 -0.95 -11.67 3.12
CA SER A 24 -1.55 -10.43 2.68
C SER A 24 -0.83 -9.23 3.32
N VAL A 25 -1.14 -8.01 2.87
CA VAL A 25 -0.47 -6.82 3.41
C VAL A 25 -0.89 -6.57 4.87
N GLU A 26 -2.13 -6.91 5.20
CA GLU A 26 -2.73 -6.78 6.53
C GLU A 26 -2.06 -7.72 7.56
N GLU A 27 -1.48 -8.83 7.09
CA GLU A 27 -0.82 -9.84 7.92
C GLU A 27 0.67 -9.54 8.15
N LEU A 28 1.27 -8.63 7.38
CA LEU A 28 2.69 -8.28 7.49
C LEU A 28 3.10 -7.73 8.87
N PRO A 29 2.32 -6.87 9.54
CA PRO A 29 2.66 -6.40 10.88
C PRO A 29 2.78 -7.55 11.89
N GLU A 30 1.87 -8.52 11.81
CA GLU A 30 1.87 -9.70 12.68
C GLU A 30 3.07 -10.60 12.38
N PHE A 31 3.34 -10.83 11.09
CA PHE A 31 4.50 -11.59 10.63
C PHE A 31 5.81 -10.98 11.17
N ILE A 32 5.98 -9.66 11.05
CA ILE A 32 7.15 -8.94 11.56
C ILE A 32 7.26 -9.15 13.07
N ARG A 33 6.18 -8.90 13.82
CA ARG A 33 6.18 -9.05 15.29
C ARG A 33 6.54 -10.47 15.73
N THR A 34 6.05 -11.48 15.01
CA THR A 34 6.28 -12.89 15.31
C THR A 34 7.76 -13.29 15.12
N TYR A 35 8.38 -12.82 14.03
CA TYR A 35 9.71 -13.28 13.61
C TYR A 35 10.85 -12.28 13.87
N VAL A 36 10.59 -11.06 14.35
CA VAL A 36 11.62 -10.04 14.60
C VAL A 36 12.70 -10.49 15.60
N THR A 37 12.34 -11.35 16.54
CA THR A 37 13.27 -11.89 17.56
C THR A 37 14.12 -13.06 17.06
N ASP A 38 13.94 -13.52 15.82
CA ASP A 38 14.67 -14.66 15.29
C ASP A 38 16.14 -14.27 14.97
N GLU A 39 17.09 -15.08 15.43
CA GLU A 39 18.51 -14.84 15.25
C GLU A 39 19.05 -15.31 13.89
N ARG A 40 18.31 -16.18 13.20
CA ARG A 40 18.75 -16.76 11.94
C ARG A 40 18.79 -15.67 10.86
N GLN A 41 19.95 -15.50 10.24
CA GLN A 41 20.19 -14.50 9.19
C GLN A 41 19.16 -14.56 8.06
N GLY A 42 18.74 -15.77 7.68
CA GLY A 42 17.70 -15.97 6.66
C GLY A 42 16.34 -15.41 7.07
N VAL A 43 15.95 -15.55 8.34
CA VAL A 43 14.67 -15.06 8.87
C VAL A 43 14.70 -13.54 9.04
N ARG A 44 15.82 -12.98 9.53
CA ARG A 44 16.00 -11.52 9.62
C ARG A 44 15.81 -10.82 8.26
N LYS A 45 16.37 -11.37 7.19
CA LYS A 45 16.15 -10.87 5.82
C LYS A 45 14.68 -10.93 5.38
N LEU A 46 13.95 -11.97 5.78
CA LEU A 46 12.51 -12.08 5.50
C LEU A 46 11.71 -11.01 6.24
N VAL A 47 12.04 -10.75 7.51
CA VAL A 47 11.42 -9.67 8.30
C VAL A 47 11.71 -8.30 7.69
N GLU A 48 12.95 -8.03 7.28
CA GLU A 48 13.31 -6.80 6.57
C GLU A 48 12.52 -6.64 5.25
N THR A 49 12.31 -7.73 4.52
CA THR A 49 11.53 -7.72 3.28
C THR A 49 10.06 -7.38 3.56
N ALA A 50 9.47 -7.98 4.60
CA ALA A 50 8.11 -7.67 5.04
C ALA A 50 7.97 -6.20 5.46
N ALA A 51 8.94 -5.70 6.25
CA ALA A 51 8.96 -4.32 6.72
C ALA A 51 9.08 -3.31 5.57
N LYS A 52 9.92 -3.60 4.56
CA LYS A 52 10.01 -2.75 3.34
C LYS A 52 8.71 -2.73 2.56
N ARG A 53 8.02 -3.87 2.42
CA ARG A 53 6.74 -3.97 1.73
C ARG A 53 5.65 -3.17 2.45
N LEU A 54 5.58 -3.27 3.78
CA LEU A 54 4.65 -2.50 4.60
C LEU A 54 4.92 -0.99 4.48
N LYS A 55 6.19 -0.58 4.64
CA LYS A 55 6.60 0.82 4.51
C LYS A 55 6.28 1.40 3.13
N ALA A 56 6.50 0.64 2.05
CA ALA A 56 6.17 1.10 0.71
C ALA A 56 4.67 1.37 0.54
N LEU A 57 3.81 0.52 1.11
CA LEU A 57 2.37 0.77 1.11
C LEU A 57 2.00 2.00 1.94
N GLU A 58 2.58 2.17 3.13
CA GLU A 58 2.32 3.34 3.98
C GLU A 58 2.70 4.65 3.28
N THR A 59 3.88 4.68 2.65
CA THR A 59 4.31 5.82 1.82
C THR A 59 3.32 6.09 0.69
N GLU A 60 2.87 5.05 0.00
CA GLU A 60 1.89 5.22 -1.08
C GLU A 60 0.55 5.74 -0.57
N ARG A 61 0.06 5.22 0.56
CA ARG A 61 -1.17 5.74 1.19
C ARG A 61 -1.03 7.20 1.56
N ALA A 62 0.11 7.61 2.12
CA ALA A 62 0.38 9.00 2.43
C ALA A 62 0.37 9.88 1.17
N ARG A 63 1.04 9.43 0.09
CA ARG A 63 1.03 10.13 -1.20
C ARG A 63 -0.38 10.32 -1.76
N ILE A 64 -1.21 9.28 -1.73
CA ILE A 64 -2.61 9.38 -2.18
C ILE A 64 -3.40 10.38 -1.31
N GLU A 65 -3.18 10.39 0.01
CA GLU A 65 -3.86 11.35 0.89
C GLU A 65 -3.47 12.80 0.60
N GLU A 66 -2.23 13.04 0.14
CA GLU A 66 -1.75 14.34 -0.34
C GLU A 66 -2.39 14.73 -1.67
N LEU A 67 -2.59 13.80 -2.61
CA LEU A 67 -3.31 14.09 -3.86
C LEU A 67 -4.77 14.49 -3.63
N CYS A 68 -5.40 13.93 -2.60
CA CYS A 68 -6.80 14.22 -2.25
C CYS A 68 -7.01 15.54 -1.49
N ILE A 69 -6.01 16.45 -1.40
CA ILE A 69 -6.15 17.69 -0.61
C ILE A 69 -7.32 18.57 -1.09
N TYR A 70 -7.51 18.69 -2.40
CA TYR A 70 -8.55 19.55 -2.96
C TYR A 70 -9.93 18.93 -2.78
N GLU A 71 -10.07 17.62 -2.96
CA GLU A 71 -11.32 16.91 -2.69
C GLU A 71 -11.75 17.07 -1.22
N LYS A 72 -10.78 17.02 -0.29
CA LYS A 72 -11.04 17.26 1.14
C LYS A 72 -11.40 18.70 1.43
N GLN A 73 -10.70 19.66 0.82
CA GLN A 73 -10.98 21.09 0.97
C GLN A 73 -12.39 21.45 0.52
N TYR A 74 -12.90 20.75 -0.49
CA TYR A 74 -14.21 20.99 -1.09
C TYR A 74 -15.24 19.91 -0.74
N ALA A 75 -15.05 19.18 0.36
CA ALA A 75 -15.88 18.03 0.76
C ALA A 75 -17.36 18.37 1.02
N GLN A 76 -17.69 19.66 1.20
CA GLN A 76 -19.08 20.13 1.33
C GLN A 76 -19.90 19.97 0.04
N TYR A 77 -19.26 19.84 -1.11
CA TYR A 77 -19.95 19.60 -2.37
C TYR A 77 -20.20 18.10 -2.54
N ASP A 78 -21.32 17.76 -3.18
CA ASP A 78 -21.69 16.37 -3.43
C ASP A 78 -20.94 15.74 -4.60
N PHE A 79 -20.58 16.57 -5.58
CA PHE A 79 -19.87 16.14 -6.77
C PHE A 79 -18.67 17.05 -7.02
N ILE A 80 -17.49 16.43 -7.08
CA ILE A 80 -16.24 17.07 -7.45
C ILE A 80 -15.77 16.39 -8.74
N CYS A 81 -15.61 17.18 -9.81
CA CYS A 81 -15.20 16.69 -11.11
C CYS A 81 -13.74 17.05 -11.38
N GLY A 82 -12.89 16.03 -11.54
CA GLY A 82 -11.54 16.19 -12.06
C GLY A 82 -11.57 16.22 -13.59
N VAL A 83 -10.80 17.11 -14.19
CA VAL A 83 -10.68 17.29 -15.65
C VAL A 83 -9.22 17.28 -16.05
N ASP A 84 -8.91 16.70 -17.21
CA ASP A 84 -7.55 16.67 -17.75
C ASP A 84 -7.57 16.58 -19.28
N GLU A 85 -6.51 17.05 -19.95
CA GLU A 85 -6.37 17.06 -21.39
C GLU A 85 -5.09 16.39 -21.91
N VAL A 86 -5.18 15.79 -23.09
CA VAL A 86 -4.02 15.25 -23.81
C VAL A 86 -3.97 15.82 -25.23
N GLY A 87 -2.75 15.99 -25.75
CA GLY A 87 -2.53 16.42 -27.14
C GLY A 87 -2.22 17.91 -27.32
N ARG A 88 -1.90 18.66 -26.24
CA ARG A 88 -1.49 20.07 -26.34
C ARG A 88 -0.06 20.32 -26.84
N GLY A 89 0.77 19.28 -26.90
CA GLY A 89 2.20 19.34 -27.27
C GLY A 89 2.52 19.15 -28.76
N PRO A 90 1.86 18.22 -29.48
CA PRO A 90 2.09 18.02 -30.92
C PRO A 90 1.75 19.25 -31.78
N LEU A 91 2.44 19.41 -32.92
CA LEU A 91 2.23 20.51 -33.87
C LEU A 91 0.84 20.49 -34.53
N ALA A 92 0.28 19.29 -34.71
CA ALA A 92 -1.05 19.08 -35.26
C ALA A 92 -1.63 17.77 -34.72
N GLY A 93 -2.95 17.73 -34.60
CA GLY A 93 -3.70 16.62 -34.03
C GLY A 93 -4.82 17.12 -33.13
N PRO A 94 -5.86 16.31 -32.86
CA PRO A 94 -6.93 16.71 -31.96
C PRO A 94 -6.42 16.79 -30.52
N VAL A 95 -6.99 17.73 -29.76
CA VAL A 95 -6.91 17.72 -28.29
C VAL A 95 -8.12 16.95 -27.78
N ALA A 96 -7.89 16.04 -26.84
CA ALA A 96 -8.94 15.32 -26.15
C ALA A 96 -8.91 15.70 -24.67
N ALA A 97 -10.10 15.90 -24.08
CA ALA A 97 -10.26 16.14 -22.66
C ALA A 97 -11.17 15.09 -22.03
N GLY A 98 -10.87 14.72 -20.78
CA GLY A 98 -11.65 13.80 -19.96
C GLY A 98 -12.19 14.50 -18.72
N ALA A 99 -13.32 14.00 -18.21
CA ALA A 99 -13.94 14.47 -16.98
C ALA A 99 -14.40 13.26 -16.16
N VAL A 100 -14.03 13.23 -14.88
CA VAL A 100 -14.34 12.11 -13.97
C VAL A 100 -14.85 12.66 -12.64
N ILE A 101 -15.92 12.06 -12.12
CA ILE A 101 -16.38 12.27 -10.74
C ILE A 101 -16.15 10.96 -10.00
N LEU A 102 -15.25 10.98 -9.01
CA LEU A 102 -14.97 9.82 -8.17
C LEU A 102 -15.95 9.77 -6.98
N PRO A 103 -16.29 8.57 -6.47
CA PRO A 103 -17.01 8.44 -5.21
C PRO A 103 -16.25 9.11 -4.06
N LYS A 104 -16.98 9.72 -3.11
CA LYS A 104 -16.37 10.32 -1.91
C LYS A 104 -15.53 9.29 -1.16
N GLY A 105 -14.31 9.69 -0.76
CA GLY A 105 -13.38 8.83 -0.03
C GLY A 105 -12.72 7.72 -0.86
N CYS A 106 -12.87 7.73 -2.19
CA CYS A 106 -12.17 6.79 -3.05
C CYS A 106 -10.65 6.95 -2.91
N ARG A 107 -9.93 5.82 -2.86
CA ARG A 107 -8.46 5.77 -2.78
C ARG A 107 -7.97 4.78 -3.82
N ILE A 108 -7.52 5.31 -4.95
CA ILE A 108 -6.96 4.51 -6.03
C ILE A 108 -5.45 4.48 -5.81
N LEU A 109 -4.96 3.39 -5.22
CA LEU A 109 -3.52 3.21 -5.04
C LEU A 109 -2.81 3.21 -6.40
N TYR A 110 -1.62 3.80 -6.42
CA TYR A 110 -0.74 3.90 -7.58
C TYR A 110 -1.29 4.76 -8.73
N ILE A 111 -2.35 5.54 -8.51
CA ILE A 111 -2.79 6.52 -9.51
C ILE A 111 -1.70 7.56 -9.75
N ASN A 112 -1.46 7.85 -11.02
CA ASN A 112 -0.55 8.91 -11.45
C ASN A 112 -1.37 10.07 -12.02
N ASP A 113 -1.10 11.28 -11.54
CA ASP A 113 -1.72 12.53 -12.00
C ASP A 113 -0.72 13.45 -12.73
N SER A 114 0.46 12.88 -13.07
CA SER A 114 1.57 13.56 -13.75
C SER A 114 1.76 13.09 -15.19
#